data_AF-A7TGA8-F1
#
_entry.id   AF-A7TGA8-F1
#
_cell.length_a   1.000
_cell.length_b   1.000
_cell.length_c   1.000
_cell.angle_alpha   90.00
_cell.angle_beta   90.00
_cell.angle_gamma   90.00
#
_symmetry.space_group_name_H-M   'P 1'
#
loop_
_entity.id
_entity.type
_entity.pdbx_description
1 polymer ?
#
loop_
_entity_poly.entity_id
_entity_poly.type
_entity_poly.pdbx_seq_one_letter_code
_entity_poly.pdbx_strand_id
1 'polypeptide(L)'
;MGRRQLAKVIPPELVGQFKKRIYNRCLNLKLSGVLKNIRHIPVKKADYSFLQLYLNKSCQWGDMQSILHIWSKYVLRHKVLIIPPEALCDISNLAKVQGHDEIPSQVYKYYQDYYEIGHLQNSIMKYKYELTKINIEINAKDPHLTFVKKWNTFLEVMDKGLPPDTLFDVRDYPFLTMSVYQTPEDTIQELLIVDNETPIANPTTLTLLLNMVLLQRNSFSLDFKIRIFEKLLESYPNLDYKDSIAILMNKTKSEPYWMNRLLTMIIEKDMKSEITTRALRNIPKFDQSNPSMDSVRTMYLLKKLKIEYRFIPK
;
A
#
# COMPACT_ATOMS: atom_id res chain seq x y z
N MET A 1 -45.43 3.86 48.51
CA MET A 1 -45.11 2.43 48.29
C MET A 1 -44.01 2.31 47.24
N GLY A 2 -42.76 2.16 47.68
CA GLY A 2 -41.60 2.02 46.79
C GLY A 2 -41.36 0.58 46.37
N ARG A 3 -41.40 0.30 45.07
CA ARG A 3 -40.92 -0.99 44.51
C ARG A 3 -39.42 -0.87 44.22
N ARG A 4 -38.59 -1.30 45.18
CA ARG A 4 -37.19 -1.64 44.91
C ARG A 4 -37.17 -2.93 44.06
N GLN A 5 -36.82 -2.82 42.78
CA GLN A 5 -36.46 -4.00 41.99
C GLN A 5 -35.12 -4.53 42.53
N LEU A 6 -35.18 -5.67 43.21
CA LEU A 6 -34.01 -6.44 43.61
C LEU A 6 -33.28 -6.87 42.34
N ALA A 7 -32.07 -6.35 42.13
CA ALA A 7 -31.15 -6.88 41.13
C ALA A 7 -30.93 -8.36 41.44
N LYS A 8 -31.41 -9.25 40.56
CA LYS A 8 -31.13 -10.69 40.66
C LYS A 8 -29.61 -10.89 40.62
N VAL A 9 -29.04 -11.28 41.76
CA VAL A 9 -27.66 -11.73 41.86
C VAL A 9 -27.58 -13.05 41.09
N ILE A 10 -26.90 -13.03 39.94
CA ILE A 10 -26.69 -14.23 39.13
C ILE A 10 -25.71 -15.13 39.89
N PRO A 11 -26.05 -16.42 40.12
CA PRO A 11 -25.15 -17.36 40.80
C PRO A 11 -23.78 -17.49 40.10
N PRO A 12 -22.66 -17.60 40.84
CA PRO A 12 -21.30 -17.67 40.27
C PRO A 12 -21.09 -18.80 39.26
N GLU A 13 -21.75 -19.94 39.47
CA GLU A 13 -21.67 -21.13 38.61
C GLU A 13 -22.27 -20.88 37.21
N LEU A 14 -23.37 -20.12 37.15
CA LEU A 14 -24.02 -19.71 35.90
C LEU A 14 -23.14 -18.72 35.12
N VAL A 15 -22.34 -17.90 35.81
CA VAL A 15 -21.36 -17.01 35.19
C VAL A 15 -20.23 -17.80 34.54
N GLY A 16 -19.75 -18.87 35.18
CA GLY A 16 -18.72 -19.77 34.63
C GLY A 16 -19.18 -20.51 33.37
N GLN A 17 -20.40 -21.07 33.40
CA GLN A 17 -20.98 -21.77 32.24
C GLN A 17 -21.27 -20.83 31.07
N PHE A 18 -21.75 -19.62 31.35
CA PHE A 18 -21.97 -18.59 30.34
C PHE A 18 -20.66 -18.18 29.65
N LYS A 19 -19.59 -17.93 30.43
CA LYS A 19 -18.26 -17.65 29.88
C LYS A 19 -17.77 -18.78 28.99
N LYS A 20 -17.78 -20.03 29.46
CA LYS A 20 -17.36 -21.20 28.68
C LYS A 20 -18.14 -21.34 27.37
N ARG A 21 -19.46 -21.09 27.39
CA ARG A 21 -20.30 -21.11 26.19
C ARG A 21 -19.92 -20.02 25.18
N ILE A 22 -19.61 -18.81 25.64
CA ILE A 22 -19.20 -17.71 24.76
C ILE A 22 -17.84 -17.99 24.14
N TYR A 23 -16.86 -18.44 24.94
CA TYR A 23 -15.54 -18.86 24.45
C TYR A 23 -15.67 -19.95 23.38
N ASN A 24 -16.47 -21.00 23.65
CA ASN A 24 -16.71 -22.05 22.66
C ASN A 24 -17.38 -21.54 21.39
N ARG A 25 -18.31 -20.58 21.48
CA ARG A 25 -18.91 -19.97 20.29
C ARG A 25 -17.91 -19.16 19.47
N CYS A 26 -17.00 -18.45 20.14
CA CYS A 26 -15.91 -17.71 19.50
C CYS A 26 -14.95 -18.66 18.77
N LEU A 27 -14.53 -19.74 19.43
CA LEU A 27 -13.64 -20.74 18.84
C LEU A 27 -14.29 -21.49 17.67
N ASN A 28 -15.61 -21.71 17.72
CA ASN A 28 -16.39 -22.27 16.63
C ASN A 28 -16.89 -21.21 15.62
N LEU A 29 -16.33 -20.00 15.64
CA LEU A 29 -16.56 -18.95 14.64
C LEU A 29 -18.02 -18.47 14.52
N LYS A 30 -18.82 -18.66 15.58
CA LYS A 30 -20.19 -18.14 15.66
C LYS A 30 -20.19 -16.67 16.11
N LEU A 31 -19.43 -15.83 15.41
CA LEU A 31 -19.06 -14.47 15.84
C LEU A 31 -20.28 -13.56 16.03
N SER A 32 -21.25 -13.55 15.11
CA SER A 32 -22.48 -12.75 15.27
C SER A 32 -23.27 -13.13 16.53
N GLY A 33 -23.26 -14.41 16.92
CA GLY A 33 -23.88 -14.90 18.14
C GLY A 33 -23.09 -14.53 19.41
N VAL A 34 -21.77 -14.37 19.30
CA VAL A 34 -20.92 -13.85 20.35
C VAL A 34 -21.13 -12.34 20.53
N LEU A 35 -21.19 -11.58 19.43
CA LEU A 35 -21.45 -10.14 19.43
C LEU A 35 -22.75 -9.78 20.17
N LYS A 36 -23.83 -10.53 19.92
CA LYS A 36 -25.12 -10.36 20.64
C LYS A 36 -24.93 -10.45 22.15
N ASN A 37 -24.10 -11.38 22.63
CA ASN A 37 -23.84 -11.54 24.05
C ASN A 37 -22.91 -10.43 24.59
N ILE A 38 -21.82 -10.10 23.88
CA ILE A 38 -20.81 -9.12 24.31
C ILE A 38 -21.40 -7.71 24.47
N ARG A 39 -22.36 -7.32 23.62
CA ARG A 39 -23.00 -6.00 23.69
C ARG A 39 -23.57 -5.71 25.08
N HIS A 40 -24.11 -6.73 25.74
CA HIS A 40 -24.74 -6.63 27.06
C HIS A 40 -23.78 -6.83 28.24
N ILE A 41 -22.52 -7.22 28.01
CA ILE A 41 -21.55 -7.40 29.09
C ILE A 41 -21.15 -6.00 29.62
N PRO A 42 -21.31 -5.72 30.93
CA PRO A 42 -20.78 -4.51 31.54
C PRO A 42 -19.25 -4.50 31.46
N VAL A 43 -18.66 -3.35 31.17
CA VAL A 43 -17.21 -3.20 30.96
C VAL A 43 -16.39 -3.73 32.14
N LYS A 44 -16.81 -3.44 33.38
CA LYS A 44 -16.17 -3.93 34.62
C LYS A 44 -16.16 -5.45 34.77
N LYS A 45 -16.99 -6.16 34.02
CA LYS A 45 -17.10 -7.64 34.03
C LYS A 45 -16.53 -8.28 32.77
N ALA A 46 -16.03 -7.49 31.83
CA ALA A 46 -15.45 -7.99 30.61
C ALA A 46 -14.08 -8.61 30.90
N ASP A 47 -13.84 -9.78 30.32
CA ASP A 47 -12.59 -10.52 30.45
C ASP A 47 -11.63 -10.06 29.33
N TYR A 48 -10.48 -9.51 29.71
CA TYR A 48 -9.50 -8.96 28.78
C TYR A 48 -9.01 -10.00 27.77
N SER A 49 -8.64 -11.19 28.24
CA SER A 49 -8.14 -12.29 27.40
C SER A 49 -9.20 -12.76 26.42
N PHE A 50 -10.46 -12.77 26.84
CA PHE A 50 -11.58 -13.07 25.96
C PHE A 50 -11.74 -12.01 24.86
N LEU A 51 -11.68 -10.72 25.21
CA LEU A 51 -11.81 -9.62 24.25
C LEU A 51 -10.68 -9.66 23.21
N GLN A 52 -9.44 -9.96 23.62
CA GLN A 52 -8.32 -10.16 22.70
C GLN A 52 -8.54 -11.35 21.77
N LEU A 53 -8.92 -12.52 22.32
CA LEU A 53 -9.23 -13.70 21.51
C LEU A 53 -10.34 -13.41 20.50
N TYR A 54 -11.40 -12.74 20.94
CA TYR A 54 -12.54 -12.42 20.10
C TYR A 54 -12.14 -11.46 18.99
N LEU A 55 -11.39 -10.41 19.30
CA LEU A 55 -10.87 -9.47 18.31
C LEU A 55 -10.00 -10.19 17.28
N ASN A 56 -9.03 -11.00 17.73
CA ASN A 56 -8.14 -11.73 16.83
C ASN A 56 -8.93 -12.66 15.89
N LYS A 57 -9.96 -13.34 16.41
CA LYS A 57 -10.85 -14.17 15.58
C LYS A 57 -11.70 -13.33 14.64
N SER A 58 -12.18 -12.17 15.06
CA SER A 58 -12.91 -11.24 14.19
C SER A 58 -12.03 -10.69 13.07
N CYS A 59 -10.77 -10.33 13.35
CA CYS A 59 -9.79 -9.93 12.34
C CYS A 59 -9.51 -11.08 11.36
N GLN A 60 -9.19 -12.28 11.88
CA GLN A 60 -8.92 -13.46 11.05
C GLN A 60 -10.07 -13.80 10.09
N TRP A 61 -11.33 -13.56 10.49
CA TRP A 61 -12.52 -13.88 9.70
C TRP A 61 -13.18 -12.68 9.03
N GLY A 62 -12.56 -11.50 9.11
CA GLY A 62 -13.07 -10.28 8.49
C GLY A 62 -14.42 -9.80 9.04
N ASP A 63 -14.79 -10.14 10.27
CA ASP A 63 -16.08 -9.75 10.88
C ASP A 63 -16.02 -8.32 11.44
N MET A 64 -16.20 -7.34 10.54
CA MET A 64 -16.04 -5.93 10.85
C MET A 64 -17.05 -5.41 11.87
N GLN A 65 -18.26 -5.97 11.95
CA GLN A 65 -19.25 -5.58 12.96
C GLN A 65 -18.77 -5.86 14.38
N SER A 66 -18.06 -6.97 14.56
CA SER A 66 -17.44 -7.33 15.84
C SER A 66 -16.23 -6.46 16.15
N ILE A 67 -15.38 -6.21 15.15
CA ILE A 67 -14.21 -5.31 15.27
C ILE A 67 -14.67 -3.91 15.69
N LEU A 68 -15.61 -3.31 14.96
CA LEU A 68 -16.14 -1.98 15.26
C LEU A 68 -16.73 -1.89 16.65
N HIS A 69 -17.46 -2.92 17.09
CA HIS A 69 -17.99 -2.95 18.45
C HIS A 69 -16.87 -2.96 19.50
N ILE A 70 -15.85 -3.80 19.31
CA ILE A 70 -14.71 -3.88 20.23
C ILE A 70 -13.95 -2.56 20.26
N TRP A 71 -13.62 -2.02 19.08
CA TRP A 71 -12.93 -0.75 18.89
C TRP A 71 -13.66 0.39 19.60
N SER A 72 -14.95 0.56 19.31
CA SER A 72 -15.74 1.68 19.84
C SER A 72 -15.93 1.60 21.36
N LYS A 73 -16.30 0.42 21.87
CA LYS A 73 -16.67 0.25 23.29
C LYS A 73 -15.43 0.11 24.17
N TYR A 74 -14.54 -0.84 23.86
CA TYR A 74 -13.47 -1.24 24.78
C TYR A 74 -12.14 -0.51 24.52
N VAL A 75 -11.89 -0.04 23.29
CA VAL A 75 -10.66 0.69 22.93
C VAL A 75 -10.87 2.20 23.10
N LEU A 76 -11.80 2.81 22.35
CA LEU A 76 -11.95 4.27 22.35
C LEU A 76 -12.65 4.80 23.61
N ARG A 77 -13.87 4.31 23.91
CA ARG A 77 -14.72 4.88 24.97
C ARG A 77 -14.20 4.57 26.37
N HIS A 78 -13.84 3.32 26.62
CA HIS A 78 -13.48 2.85 27.96
C HIS A 78 -11.98 2.61 28.16
N LYS A 79 -11.18 2.53 27.09
CA LYS A 79 -9.72 2.36 27.14
C LYS A 79 -9.26 1.19 28.03
N VAL A 80 -10.02 0.08 28.03
CA VAL A 80 -9.72 -1.11 28.84
C VAL A 80 -8.99 -2.19 28.06
N LEU A 81 -8.99 -2.10 26.73
CA LEU A 81 -8.34 -3.05 25.84
C LEU A 81 -7.22 -2.35 25.07
N ILE A 82 -5.99 -2.81 25.27
CA ILE A 82 -4.82 -2.40 24.48
C ILE A 82 -4.69 -3.37 23.31
N ILE A 83 -4.49 -2.82 22.11
CA ILE A 83 -4.50 -3.57 20.86
C ILE A 83 -3.07 -3.66 20.32
N PRO A 84 -2.53 -4.87 20.08
CA PRO A 84 -1.16 -5.02 19.57
C PRO A 84 -1.03 -4.46 18.15
N PRO A 85 0.16 -3.97 17.73
CA PRO A 85 0.36 -3.36 16.41
C PRO A 85 -0.03 -4.24 15.22
N GLU A 86 0.15 -5.56 15.33
CA GLU A 86 -0.29 -6.52 14.30
C GLU A 86 -1.81 -6.47 14.08
N ALA A 87 -2.58 -6.53 15.17
CA ALA A 87 -4.03 -6.45 15.09
C ALA A 87 -4.49 -5.07 14.59
N LEU A 88 -3.75 -3.98 14.89
CA LEU A 88 -4.02 -2.66 14.33
C LEU A 88 -3.90 -2.67 12.79
N CYS A 89 -2.88 -3.33 12.25
CA CYS A 89 -2.72 -3.48 10.80
C CYS A 89 -3.87 -4.27 10.18
N ASP A 90 -4.29 -5.37 10.81
CA ASP A 90 -5.43 -6.17 10.35
C ASP A 90 -6.74 -5.37 10.35
N ILE A 91 -7.01 -4.66 11.44
CA ILE A 91 -8.19 -3.79 11.56
C ILE A 91 -8.18 -2.73 10.46
N SER A 92 -7.06 -2.04 10.27
CA SER A 92 -6.92 -0.99 9.26
C SER A 92 -7.09 -1.52 7.83
N ASN A 93 -6.49 -2.67 7.52
CA ASN A 93 -6.61 -3.29 6.21
C ASN A 93 -8.06 -3.75 5.93
N LEU A 94 -8.70 -4.41 6.89
CA LEU A 94 -10.10 -4.83 6.77
C LEU A 94 -11.03 -3.64 6.62
N ALA A 95 -10.83 -2.58 7.41
CA ALA A 95 -11.60 -1.36 7.32
C ALA A 95 -11.47 -0.70 5.94
N LYS A 96 -10.24 -0.59 5.41
CA LYS A 96 -9.98 -0.09 4.05
C LYS A 96 -10.74 -0.90 2.99
N VAL A 97 -10.67 -2.22 3.06
CA VAL A 97 -11.33 -3.12 2.09
C VAL A 97 -12.85 -3.05 2.19
N GLN A 98 -13.41 -2.90 3.39
CA GLN A 98 -14.86 -2.86 3.62
C GLN A 98 -15.46 -1.45 3.58
N GLY A 99 -14.67 -0.42 3.25
CA GLY A 99 -15.14 0.96 3.06
C GLY A 99 -15.40 1.75 4.35
N HIS A 100 -14.80 1.33 5.46
CA HIS A 100 -14.83 2.06 6.74
C HIS A 100 -13.63 3.03 6.82
N ASP A 101 -13.62 4.03 5.96
CA ASP A 101 -12.47 4.92 5.74
C ASP A 101 -12.09 5.77 6.98
N GLU A 102 -13.01 5.94 7.94
CA GLU A 102 -12.76 6.64 9.20
C GLU A 102 -11.92 5.84 10.21
N ILE A 103 -11.94 4.51 10.13
CA ILE A 103 -11.29 3.64 11.11
C ILE A 103 -9.77 3.68 11.01
N PRO A 104 -9.14 3.60 9.81
CA PRO A 104 -7.69 3.56 9.74
C PRO A 104 -7.01 4.83 10.24
N SER A 105 -7.61 6.00 10.04
CA SER A 105 -7.11 7.25 10.64
C SER A 105 -7.16 7.22 12.17
N GLN A 106 -8.22 6.65 12.76
CA GLN A 106 -8.32 6.46 14.20
C GLN A 106 -7.29 5.44 14.71
N VAL A 107 -7.11 4.35 13.98
CA VAL A 107 -6.13 3.29 14.31
C VAL A 107 -4.71 3.83 14.23
N TYR A 108 -4.39 4.62 13.20
CA TYR A 108 -3.10 5.26 13.06
C TYR A 108 -2.84 6.20 14.25
N LYS A 109 -3.78 7.09 14.57
CA LYS A 109 -3.65 7.96 15.75
C LYS A 109 -3.48 7.16 17.05
N TYR A 110 -4.25 6.10 17.25
CA TYR A 110 -4.09 5.20 18.40
C TYR A 110 -2.69 4.60 18.45
N TYR A 111 -2.14 4.19 17.31
CA TYR A 111 -0.78 3.68 17.24
C TYR A 111 0.25 4.73 17.67
N GLN A 112 0.11 5.97 17.19
CA GLN A 112 1.00 7.07 17.58
C GLN A 112 0.94 7.32 19.10
N ASP A 113 -0.27 7.41 19.65
CA ASP A 113 -0.50 7.70 21.06
C ASP A 113 0.07 6.62 22.01
N TYR A 114 0.05 5.34 21.61
CA TYR A 114 0.43 4.21 22.48
C TYR A 114 1.80 3.60 22.20
N TYR A 115 2.31 3.71 20.98
CA TYR A 115 3.51 2.97 20.54
C TYR A 115 4.63 3.86 20.01
N GLU A 116 4.36 5.09 19.55
CA GLU A 116 5.39 5.96 18.98
C GLU A 116 6.21 6.71 20.06
N ILE A 117 5.66 6.87 21.27
CA ILE A 117 6.27 7.67 22.36
C ILE A 117 7.41 6.93 23.11
N GLY A 118 7.70 5.67 22.77
CA GLY A 118 8.81 4.90 23.37
C GLY A 118 9.71 4.30 22.30
N HIS A 119 10.98 4.73 22.26
CA HIS A 119 12.01 4.19 21.36
C HIS A 119 12.14 2.67 21.49
N LEU A 120 11.36 1.90 20.73
CA LEU A 120 11.36 0.44 20.80
C LEU A 120 11.39 -0.16 19.40
N GLN A 121 12.57 -0.70 19.08
CA GLN A 121 12.85 -1.86 18.23
C GLN A 121 12.40 -1.88 16.76
N ASN A 122 13.29 -2.40 15.91
CA ASN A 122 13.08 -2.69 14.49
C ASN A 122 11.79 -3.50 14.19
N SER A 123 11.28 -4.28 15.15
CA SER A 123 10.03 -5.04 15.02
C SER A 123 8.79 -4.17 14.91
N ILE A 124 8.82 -2.95 15.46
CA ILE A 124 7.70 -1.99 15.41
C ILE A 124 7.65 -1.25 14.07
N MET A 125 8.80 -1.12 13.39
CA MET A 125 8.94 -0.35 12.16
C MET A 125 8.09 -0.89 11.01
N LYS A 126 7.97 -2.23 10.91
CA LYS A 126 7.09 -2.88 9.92
C LYS A 126 5.63 -2.44 10.09
N TYR A 127 5.15 -2.38 11.34
CA TYR A 127 3.78 -1.98 11.61
C TYR A 127 3.58 -0.47 11.39
N LYS A 128 4.59 0.36 11.72
CA LYS A 128 4.58 1.78 11.36
C LYS A 128 4.41 1.94 9.86
N TYR A 129 5.23 1.25 9.06
CA TYR A 129 5.13 1.29 7.60
C TYR A 129 3.74 0.90 7.11
N GLU A 130 3.23 -0.26 7.53
CA GLU A 130 1.92 -0.76 7.08
C GLU A 130 0.77 0.18 7.45
N LEU A 131 0.72 0.68 8.69
CA LEU A 131 -0.31 1.61 9.13
C LEU A 131 -0.23 2.95 8.39
N THR A 132 0.98 3.46 8.21
CA THR A 132 1.20 4.73 7.51
C THR A 132 0.82 4.60 6.03
N LYS A 133 1.19 3.50 5.37
CA LYS A 133 0.77 3.14 4.01
C LYS A 133 -0.75 3.12 3.87
N ILE A 134 -1.45 2.45 4.78
CA ILE A 134 -2.92 2.38 4.73
C ILE A 134 -3.54 3.78 4.88
N ASN A 135 -3.00 4.61 5.79
CA ASN A 135 -3.47 5.97 6.01
C ASN A 135 -3.28 6.85 4.76
N ILE A 136 -2.12 6.77 4.10
CA ILE A 136 -1.88 7.42 2.81
C ILE A 136 -2.88 6.98 1.75
N GLU A 137 -3.10 5.67 1.62
CA GLU A 137 -4.00 5.13 0.60
C GLU A 137 -5.45 5.57 0.82
N ILE A 138 -5.88 5.74 2.06
CA ILE A 138 -7.22 6.27 2.36
C ILE A 138 -7.31 7.76 2.07
N ASN A 139 -6.28 8.54 2.41
CA ASN A 139 -6.22 9.93 1.98
C ASN A 139 -6.25 10.05 0.45
N ALA A 140 -5.60 9.13 -0.26
CA ALA A 140 -5.58 9.10 -1.72
C ALA A 140 -6.95 8.77 -2.34
N LYS A 141 -7.86 8.11 -1.61
CA LYS A 141 -9.24 7.86 -2.07
C LYS A 141 -10.11 9.11 -2.08
N ASP A 142 -9.75 10.16 -1.34
CA ASP A 142 -10.55 11.39 -1.26
C ASP A 142 -10.63 12.07 -2.64
N PRO A 143 -11.83 12.18 -3.26
CA PRO A 143 -11.99 12.80 -4.58
C PRO A 143 -11.83 14.32 -4.54
N HIS A 144 -11.88 14.95 -3.37
CA HIS A 144 -11.77 16.40 -3.20
C HIS A 144 -10.32 16.89 -3.13
N LEU A 145 -9.36 15.98 -2.95
CA LEU A 145 -7.94 16.29 -2.92
C LEU A 145 -7.29 16.12 -4.29
N THR A 146 -6.52 17.13 -4.71
CA THR A 146 -5.70 17.04 -5.92
C THR A 146 -4.54 16.06 -5.70
N PHE A 147 -3.98 15.54 -6.80
CA PHE A 147 -2.80 14.68 -6.71
C PHE A 147 -1.64 15.36 -5.97
N VAL A 148 -1.37 16.63 -6.26
CA VAL A 148 -0.31 17.41 -5.59
C VAL A 148 -0.50 17.42 -4.06
N LYS A 149 -1.73 17.63 -3.57
CA LYS A 149 -2.00 17.60 -2.13
C LYS A 149 -1.77 16.20 -1.54
N LYS A 150 -2.23 15.15 -2.23
CA LYS A 150 -2.01 13.75 -1.82
C LYS A 150 -0.52 13.40 -1.79
N TRP A 151 0.22 13.86 -2.79
CA TRP A 151 1.67 13.68 -2.90
C TRP A 151 2.42 14.41 -1.80
N ASN A 152 2.05 15.64 -1.47
CA ASN A 152 2.66 16.37 -0.35
C ASN A 152 2.41 15.65 0.99
N THR A 153 1.20 15.11 1.20
CA THR A 153 0.92 14.26 2.36
C THR A 153 1.84 13.02 2.37
N PHE A 154 2.05 12.38 1.22
CA PHE A 154 3.01 11.27 1.10
C PHE A 154 4.43 11.71 1.49
N LEU A 155 4.90 12.86 1.01
CA LEU A 155 6.23 13.37 1.31
C LEU A 155 6.40 13.65 2.82
N GLU A 156 5.40 14.25 3.45
CA GLU A 156 5.46 14.57 4.89
C GLU A 156 5.42 13.31 5.76
N VAL A 157 4.56 12.36 5.42
CA VAL A 157 4.19 11.25 6.30
C VAL A 157 5.01 9.98 6.01
N MET A 158 5.35 9.71 4.75
CA MET A 158 6.16 8.55 4.35
C MET A 158 7.62 8.92 4.13
N ASP A 159 7.92 9.83 3.21
CA ASP A 159 9.29 10.15 2.80
C ASP A 159 10.12 10.72 3.96
N LYS A 160 9.56 11.71 4.69
CA LYS A 160 10.21 12.32 5.87
C LYS A 160 9.92 11.58 7.17
N GLY A 161 8.79 10.87 7.26
CA GLY A 161 8.31 10.25 8.50
C GLY A 161 8.87 8.85 8.79
N LEU A 162 9.51 8.22 7.80
CA LEU A 162 10.10 6.88 7.87
C LEU A 162 11.63 6.95 7.68
N PRO A 163 12.38 5.91 8.08
CA PRO A 163 13.80 5.80 7.81
C PRO A 163 14.14 5.99 6.32
N PRO A 164 15.22 6.72 5.98
CA PRO A 164 15.61 7.00 4.59
C PRO A 164 15.90 5.77 3.73
N ASP A 165 16.18 4.62 4.35
CA ASP A 165 16.44 3.35 3.67
C ASP A 165 15.16 2.53 3.38
N THR A 166 13.98 3.06 3.76
CA THR A 166 12.70 2.42 3.45
C THR A 166 12.50 2.33 1.94
N LEU A 167 12.22 1.14 1.42
CA LEU A 167 11.94 0.94 0.00
C LEU A 167 10.45 1.09 -0.27
N PHE A 168 10.08 2.03 -1.13
CA PHE A 168 8.69 2.21 -1.56
C PHE A 168 8.41 1.48 -2.89
N ASP A 169 7.33 0.70 -2.93
CA ASP A 169 6.88 0.02 -4.14
C ASP A 169 5.56 0.64 -4.62
N VAL A 170 5.43 0.88 -5.92
CA VAL A 170 4.18 1.41 -6.52
C VAL A 170 2.96 0.52 -6.25
N ARG A 171 3.16 -0.79 -6.06
CA ARG A 171 2.11 -1.76 -5.74
C ARG A 171 1.49 -1.54 -4.36
N ASP A 172 2.20 -0.89 -3.46
CA ASP A 172 1.70 -0.54 -2.14
C ASP A 172 0.70 0.62 -2.18
N TYR A 173 0.67 1.39 -3.27
CA TYR A 173 -0.11 2.62 -3.38
C TYR A 173 -1.05 2.67 -4.61
N PRO A 174 -1.99 1.72 -4.75
CA PRO A 174 -2.89 1.68 -5.91
C PRO A 174 -3.80 2.92 -6.03
N PHE A 175 -4.36 3.45 -4.94
CA PHE A 175 -5.24 4.63 -5.00
C PHE A 175 -4.44 5.91 -5.27
N LEU A 176 -3.27 6.08 -4.66
CA LEU A 176 -2.39 7.20 -4.97
C LEU A 176 -1.94 7.15 -6.43
N THR A 177 -1.55 5.97 -6.92
CA THR A 177 -1.19 5.77 -8.33
C THR A 177 -2.35 6.13 -9.26
N MET A 178 -3.57 5.69 -8.95
CA MET A 178 -4.75 6.03 -9.76
C MET A 178 -5.03 7.54 -9.77
N SER A 179 -4.78 8.23 -8.65
CA SER A 179 -5.05 9.67 -8.54
C SER A 179 -4.18 10.55 -9.44
N VAL A 180 -3.06 10.01 -9.97
CA VAL A 180 -2.22 10.68 -10.96
C VAL A 180 -2.96 10.94 -12.27
N TYR A 181 -3.96 10.11 -12.64
CA TYR A 181 -4.59 10.08 -13.97
C TYR A 181 -5.07 11.45 -14.51
N GLN A 182 -5.45 12.39 -13.64
CA GLN A 182 -5.97 13.71 -14.01
C GLN A 182 -4.95 14.84 -13.87
N THR A 183 -3.70 14.53 -13.57
CA THR A 183 -2.66 15.53 -13.31
C THR A 183 -2.06 16.02 -14.64
N PRO A 184 -1.97 17.34 -14.88
CA PRO A 184 -1.34 17.88 -16.09
C PRO A 184 0.12 17.42 -16.24
N GLU A 185 0.57 17.24 -17.49
CA GLU A 185 1.96 16.86 -17.80
C GLU A 185 2.99 17.86 -17.23
N ASP A 186 2.69 19.16 -17.25
CA ASP A 186 3.58 20.20 -16.71
C ASP A 186 3.74 20.07 -15.20
N THR A 187 2.65 19.84 -14.47
CA THR A 187 2.69 19.59 -13.02
C THR A 187 3.50 18.33 -12.69
N ILE A 188 3.41 17.28 -13.50
CA ILE A 188 4.23 16.08 -13.30
C ILE A 188 5.72 16.37 -13.55
N GLN A 189 6.04 17.18 -14.57
CA GLN A 189 7.42 17.61 -14.82
C GLN A 189 7.97 18.42 -13.65
N GLU A 190 7.18 19.35 -13.12
CA GLU A 190 7.53 20.14 -11.93
C GLU A 190 7.79 19.23 -10.74
N LEU A 191 6.94 18.25 -10.49
CA LEU A 191 7.10 17.35 -9.35
C LEU A 191 8.33 16.45 -9.42
N LEU A 192 8.79 16.08 -10.63
CA LEU A 192 9.88 15.13 -10.85
C LEU A 192 11.24 15.78 -11.09
N ILE A 193 11.30 16.95 -11.73
CA ILE A 193 12.54 17.47 -12.34
C ILE A 193 12.86 18.89 -11.89
N VAL A 194 11.85 19.74 -11.75
CA VAL A 194 12.07 21.13 -11.32
C VAL A 194 12.41 21.10 -9.84
N ASP A 195 13.43 21.86 -9.42
CA ASP A 195 13.87 22.07 -8.03
C ASP A 195 12.66 22.30 -7.12
N ASN A 196 12.07 21.20 -6.66
CA ASN A 196 10.94 21.25 -5.78
C ASN A 196 11.51 21.77 -4.47
N GLU A 197 10.98 22.89 -3.97
CA GLU A 197 11.31 23.43 -2.64
C GLU A 197 11.10 22.38 -1.53
N THR A 198 10.40 21.29 -1.83
CA THR A 198 10.19 20.17 -0.93
C THR A 198 11.38 19.21 -0.97
N PRO A 199 12.23 19.18 0.07
CA PRO A 199 13.37 18.27 0.10
C PRO A 199 12.86 16.82 0.15
N ILE A 200 13.42 16.00 -0.74
CA ILE A 200 13.19 14.55 -0.81
C ILE A 200 14.19 13.88 0.11
N ALA A 201 13.71 13.18 1.13
CA ALA A 201 14.52 12.51 2.13
C ALA A 201 14.87 11.06 1.76
N ASN A 202 14.03 10.39 0.95
CA ASN A 202 14.20 8.99 0.58
C ASN A 202 14.58 8.83 -0.91
N PRO A 203 15.62 8.05 -1.24
CA PRO A 203 16.10 7.88 -2.61
C PRO A 203 15.11 7.16 -3.54
N THR A 204 14.10 6.46 -3.03
CA THR A 204 13.10 5.75 -3.85
C THR A 204 11.87 6.60 -4.19
N THR A 205 11.70 7.77 -3.57
CA THR A 205 10.50 8.61 -3.72
C THR A 205 10.30 9.12 -5.15
N LEU A 206 11.37 9.57 -5.81
CA LEU A 206 11.30 10.06 -7.19
C LEU A 206 10.98 8.93 -8.18
N THR A 207 11.61 7.77 -8.01
CA THR A 207 11.38 6.62 -8.89
C THR A 207 9.99 6.01 -8.65
N LEU A 208 9.46 6.08 -7.42
CA LEU A 208 8.07 5.78 -7.12
C LEU A 208 7.11 6.68 -7.92
N LEU A 209 7.30 8.01 -7.86
CA LEU A 209 6.46 8.96 -8.60
C LEU A 209 6.51 8.70 -10.10
N LEU A 210 7.72 8.50 -10.64
CA LEU A 210 7.91 8.12 -12.04
C LEU A 210 7.13 6.84 -12.37
N ASN A 211 7.25 5.80 -11.56
CA ASN A 211 6.54 4.54 -11.77
C ASN A 211 5.02 4.72 -11.77
N MET A 212 4.47 5.58 -10.90
CA MET A 212 3.04 5.90 -10.90
C MET A 212 2.60 6.54 -12.23
N VAL A 213 3.40 7.46 -12.77
CA VAL A 213 3.18 8.12 -14.08
C VAL A 213 3.26 7.12 -15.23
N LEU A 214 4.30 6.28 -15.25
CA LEU A 214 4.53 5.30 -16.31
C LEU A 214 3.41 4.25 -16.40
N LEU A 215 2.83 3.88 -15.25
CA LEU A 215 1.75 2.89 -15.17
C LEU A 215 0.42 3.38 -15.75
N GLN A 216 0.17 4.69 -15.78
CA GLN A 216 -1.06 5.25 -16.34
C GLN A 216 -1.32 4.71 -17.74
N ARG A 217 -2.56 4.36 -18.08
CA ARG A 217 -2.83 3.76 -19.40
C ARG A 217 -2.92 4.84 -20.47
N ASN A 218 -3.83 5.79 -20.31
CA ASN A 218 -4.22 6.72 -21.36
C ASN A 218 -4.02 8.20 -21.00
N SER A 219 -3.69 8.54 -19.76
CA SER A 219 -3.47 9.94 -19.35
C SER A 219 -2.26 10.58 -19.99
N PHE A 220 -1.23 9.77 -20.24
CA PHE A 220 0.07 10.23 -20.69
C PHE A 220 0.47 9.47 -21.93
N SER A 221 0.87 10.22 -22.95
CA SER A 221 1.40 9.66 -24.19
C SER A 221 2.68 8.86 -23.93
N LEU A 222 2.98 7.91 -24.82
CA LEU A 222 4.22 7.15 -24.72
C LEU A 222 5.45 8.06 -24.93
N ASP A 223 5.33 9.08 -25.78
CA ASP A 223 6.34 10.12 -25.95
C ASP A 223 6.61 10.85 -24.64
N PHE A 224 5.58 11.36 -23.96
CA PHE A 224 5.75 12.02 -22.66
C PHE A 224 6.45 11.12 -21.65
N LYS A 225 6.02 9.85 -21.54
CA LYS A 225 6.61 8.87 -20.61
C LYS A 225 8.09 8.58 -20.88
N ILE A 226 8.48 8.52 -22.14
CA ILE A 226 9.88 8.33 -22.51
C ILE A 226 10.69 9.59 -22.22
N ARG A 227 10.17 10.77 -22.58
CA ARG A 227 10.84 12.06 -22.32
C ARG A 227 11.01 12.34 -20.82
N ILE A 228 9.99 12.08 -19.99
CA ILE A 228 10.09 12.30 -18.54
C ILE A 228 11.08 11.34 -17.89
N PHE A 229 11.11 10.08 -18.34
CA PHE A 229 12.12 9.10 -17.90
C PHE A 229 13.54 9.55 -18.26
N GLU A 230 13.75 9.97 -19.51
CA GLU A 230 15.03 10.46 -20.01
C GLU A 230 15.52 11.68 -19.20
N LYS A 231 14.67 12.69 -19.01
CA LYS A 231 15.00 13.87 -18.21
C LYS A 231 15.32 13.53 -16.76
N LEU A 232 14.56 12.62 -16.14
CA LEU A 232 14.81 12.22 -14.75
C LEU A 232 16.14 11.47 -14.64
N LEU A 233 16.45 10.60 -15.60
CA LEU A 233 17.72 9.86 -15.67
C LEU A 233 18.91 10.80 -15.86
N GLU A 234 18.77 11.86 -16.66
CA GLU A 234 19.80 12.88 -16.82
C GLU A 234 20.04 13.67 -15.54
N SER A 235 18.98 13.98 -14.81
CA SER A 235 19.04 14.77 -13.58
C SER A 235 19.53 13.96 -12.37
N TYR A 236 19.15 12.68 -12.31
CA TYR A 236 19.40 11.81 -11.15
C TYR A 236 19.93 10.41 -11.56
N PRO A 237 21.12 10.32 -12.17
CA PRO A 237 21.61 9.08 -12.79
C PRO A 237 21.81 7.91 -11.82
N ASN A 238 21.87 8.15 -10.51
CA ASN A 238 22.19 7.15 -9.49
C ASN A 238 20.96 6.52 -8.81
N LEU A 239 19.73 6.84 -9.25
CA LEU A 239 18.51 6.22 -8.70
C LEU A 239 18.32 4.79 -9.24
N ASP A 240 17.54 3.96 -8.52
CA ASP A 240 17.17 2.62 -8.99
C ASP A 240 16.02 2.71 -10.01
N TYR A 241 16.30 2.35 -11.26
CA TYR A 241 15.36 2.45 -12.38
C TYR A 241 14.80 1.10 -12.84
N LYS A 242 15.07 0.00 -12.10
CA LYS A 242 14.66 -1.36 -12.49
C LYS A 242 13.19 -1.50 -12.83
N ASP A 243 12.32 -0.97 -11.98
CA ASP A 243 10.87 -1.04 -12.20
C ASP A 243 10.42 -0.09 -13.32
N SER A 244 11.02 1.10 -13.42
CA SER A 244 10.73 2.05 -14.49
C SER A 244 11.05 1.44 -15.87
N ILE A 245 12.21 0.82 -16.01
CA ILE A 245 12.62 0.10 -17.23
C ILE A 245 11.68 -1.08 -17.50
N ALA A 246 11.34 -1.89 -16.49
CA ALA A 246 10.42 -3.01 -16.67
C ALA A 246 9.03 -2.55 -17.15
N ILE A 247 8.52 -1.43 -16.62
CA ILE A 247 7.25 -0.82 -17.04
C ILE A 247 7.36 -0.30 -18.47
N LEU A 248 8.40 0.45 -18.82
CA LEU A 248 8.60 1.00 -20.16
C LEU A 248 8.79 -0.09 -21.21
N MET A 249 9.57 -1.13 -20.94
CA MET A 249 9.71 -2.28 -21.85
C MET A 249 8.37 -2.97 -22.09
N ASN A 250 7.50 -3.08 -21.07
CA ASN A 250 6.16 -3.62 -21.26
C ASN A 250 5.29 -2.68 -22.14
N LYS A 251 5.33 -1.37 -21.90
CA LYS A 251 4.53 -0.37 -22.64
C LYS A 251 4.99 -0.21 -24.09
N THR A 252 6.27 -0.42 -24.37
CA THR A 252 6.89 -0.27 -25.70
C THR A 252 6.99 -1.60 -26.47
N LYS A 253 6.56 -2.73 -25.88
CA LYS A 253 6.71 -4.07 -26.45
C LYS A 253 6.15 -4.19 -27.87
N SER A 254 5.04 -3.51 -28.15
CA SER A 254 4.36 -3.52 -29.44
C SER A 254 4.80 -2.39 -30.38
N GLU A 255 5.70 -1.52 -29.93
CA GLU A 255 6.04 -0.23 -30.54
C GLU A 255 7.56 -0.15 -30.79
N PRO A 256 8.06 -0.71 -31.91
CA PRO A 256 9.49 -0.88 -32.17
C PRO A 256 10.31 0.41 -32.11
N TYR A 257 9.74 1.53 -32.57
CA TYR A 257 10.39 2.84 -32.49
C TYR A 257 10.72 3.23 -31.04
N TRP A 258 9.73 3.13 -30.14
CA TRP A 258 9.91 3.50 -28.73
C TRP A 258 10.78 2.50 -27.98
N MET A 259 10.71 1.21 -28.33
CA MET A 259 11.63 0.19 -27.81
C MET A 259 13.08 0.51 -28.21
N ASN A 260 13.32 0.88 -29.46
CA ASN A 260 14.64 1.28 -29.93
C ASN A 260 15.19 2.48 -29.16
N ARG A 261 14.36 3.51 -28.92
CA ARG A 261 14.76 4.67 -28.11
C ARG A 261 15.11 4.26 -26.68
N LEU A 262 14.28 3.44 -26.04
CA LEU A 262 14.54 2.93 -24.68
C LEU A 262 15.86 2.14 -24.60
N LEU A 263 16.08 1.18 -25.50
CA LEU A 263 17.29 0.37 -25.50
C LEU A 263 18.54 1.21 -25.82
N THR A 264 18.42 2.23 -26.67
CA THR A 264 19.51 3.16 -26.95
C THR A 264 19.91 3.91 -25.68
N MET A 265 18.95 4.49 -24.95
CA MET A 265 19.21 5.16 -23.66
C MET A 265 19.87 4.22 -22.65
N ILE A 266 19.41 2.96 -22.55
CA ILE A 266 19.99 1.97 -21.64
C ILE A 266 21.47 1.69 -21.97
N ILE A 267 21.81 1.61 -23.26
CA ILE A 267 23.20 1.39 -23.70
C ILE A 267 24.05 2.64 -23.44
N GLU A 268 23.56 3.82 -23.82
CA GLU A 268 24.31 5.08 -23.71
C GLU A 268 24.59 5.49 -22.26
N LYS A 269 23.70 5.13 -21.34
CA LYS A 269 23.81 5.43 -19.90
C LYS A 269 24.34 4.24 -19.07
N ASP A 270 24.81 3.18 -19.72
CA ASP A 270 25.33 1.95 -19.11
C ASP A 270 24.39 1.30 -18.05
N MET A 271 23.08 1.41 -18.26
CA MET A 271 22.06 0.91 -17.31
C MET A 271 21.79 -0.59 -17.45
N LYS A 272 22.76 -1.36 -17.93
CA LYS A 272 22.54 -2.79 -18.19
C LYS A 272 22.19 -3.56 -16.91
N SER A 273 22.74 -3.17 -15.76
CA SER A 273 22.43 -3.76 -14.44
C SER A 273 20.98 -3.55 -13.99
N GLU A 274 20.31 -2.54 -14.55
CA GLU A 274 18.93 -2.20 -14.21
C GLU A 274 17.91 -3.09 -14.95
N ILE A 275 18.35 -3.88 -15.94
CA ILE A 275 17.47 -4.81 -16.66
C ILE A 275 17.21 -6.05 -15.82
N THR A 276 16.04 -6.10 -15.19
CA THR A 276 15.60 -7.25 -14.39
C THR A 276 15.07 -8.41 -15.24
N THR A 277 15.00 -9.61 -14.66
CA THR A 277 14.33 -10.76 -15.28
C THR A 277 12.87 -10.46 -15.66
N ARG A 278 12.19 -9.60 -14.91
CA ARG A 278 10.83 -9.13 -15.23
C ARG A 278 10.83 -8.31 -16.52
N ALA A 279 11.78 -7.40 -16.67
CA ALA A 279 11.94 -6.59 -17.88
C ALA A 279 12.22 -7.47 -19.11
N LEU A 280 13.05 -8.50 -18.97
CA LEU A 280 13.36 -9.45 -20.06
C LEU A 280 12.13 -10.22 -20.59
N ARG A 281 11.10 -10.46 -19.76
CA ARG A 281 9.84 -11.08 -20.22
C ARG A 281 9.05 -10.20 -21.20
N ASN A 282 9.38 -8.92 -21.26
CA ASN A 282 8.70 -7.93 -22.10
C ASN A 282 9.40 -7.73 -23.45
N ILE A 283 10.45 -8.49 -23.75
CA ILE A 283 11.10 -8.45 -25.06
C ILE A 283 10.08 -8.84 -26.15
N PRO A 284 10.01 -8.08 -27.27
CA PRO A 284 9.13 -8.40 -28.38
C PRO A 284 9.52 -9.75 -28.99
N LYS A 285 8.53 -10.46 -29.54
CA LYS A 285 8.79 -11.58 -30.44
C LYS A 285 8.88 -11.05 -31.86
N PHE A 286 9.83 -11.55 -32.63
CA PHE A 286 10.09 -11.06 -33.99
C PHE A 286 9.54 -12.01 -35.05
N ASP A 287 9.00 -11.46 -36.13
CA ASP A 287 8.62 -12.22 -37.33
C ASP A 287 9.87 -12.56 -38.15
N GLN A 288 10.02 -13.83 -38.52
CA GLN A 288 11.13 -14.32 -39.36
C GLN A 288 10.95 -14.00 -40.84
N SER A 289 9.71 -13.82 -41.30
CA SER A 289 9.40 -13.77 -42.72
C SER A 289 9.65 -12.40 -43.35
N ASN A 290 9.39 -11.32 -42.61
CA ASN A 290 9.63 -9.95 -43.08
C ASN A 290 9.75 -8.95 -41.90
N PRO A 291 10.89 -8.90 -41.19
CA PRO A 291 11.05 -7.98 -40.06
C PRO A 291 11.15 -6.52 -40.55
N SER A 292 10.41 -5.62 -39.90
CA SER A 292 10.56 -4.18 -40.16
C SER A 292 11.98 -3.69 -39.82
N MET A 293 12.42 -2.59 -40.43
CA MET A 293 13.74 -1.99 -40.11
C MET A 293 13.90 -1.69 -38.62
N ASP A 294 12.84 -1.21 -37.96
CA ASP A 294 12.86 -0.98 -36.51
C ASP A 294 13.00 -2.27 -35.71
N SER A 295 12.40 -3.37 -36.18
CA SER A 295 12.56 -4.69 -35.57
C SER A 295 14.00 -5.19 -35.69
N VAL A 296 14.62 -5.00 -36.86
CA VAL A 296 16.04 -5.33 -37.09
C VAL A 296 16.95 -4.52 -36.16
N ARG A 297 16.68 -3.21 -36.02
CA ARG A 297 17.41 -2.35 -35.08
C ARG A 297 17.22 -2.81 -33.63
N THR A 298 16.01 -3.21 -33.24
CA THR A 298 15.73 -3.72 -31.89
C THR A 298 16.57 -4.97 -31.60
N MET A 299 16.58 -5.94 -32.54
CA MET A 299 17.40 -7.15 -32.43
C MET A 299 18.90 -6.84 -32.27
N TYR A 300 19.41 -5.86 -33.03
CA TYR A 300 20.79 -5.41 -32.90
C TYR A 300 21.12 -4.81 -31.53
N LEU A 301 20.23 -3.95 -30.99
CA LEU A 301 20.42 -3.35 -29.67
C LEU A 301 20.35 -4.40 -28.54
N LEU A 302 19.42 -5.35 -28.62
CA LEU A 302 19.35 -6.48 -27.68
C LEU A 302 20.64 -7.32 -27.71
N LYS A 303 21.20 -7.57 -28.90
CA LYS A 303 22.49 -8.26 -29.04
C LYS A 303 23.64 -7.49 -28.40
N LYS A 304 23.69 -6.15 -28.54
CA LYS A 304 24.67 -5.30 -27.84
C LYS A 304 24.57 -5.44 -26.32
N LEU A 305 23.35 -5.52 -25.80
CA LEU A 305 23.10 -5.74 -24.38
C LEU A 305 23.37 -7.19 -23.94
N LYS A 306 23.73 -8.11 -24.84
CA LYS A 306 23.86 -9.55 -24.60
C LYS A 306 22.55 -10.17 -24.09
N ILE A 307 21.43 -9.70 -24.61
CA ILE A 307 20.09 -10.18 -24.28
C ILE A 307 19.58 -11.08 -25.41
N GLU A 308 19.11 -12.28 -25.04
CA GLU A 308 18.49 -13.20 -25.98
C GLU A 308 17.08 -12.74 -26.38
N TYR A 309 16.72 -12.99 -27.63
CA TYR A 309 15.37 -12.74 -28.15
C TYR A 309 14.86 -13.94 -28.94
N ARG A 310 13.53 -13.99 -29.14
CA ARG A 310 12.85 -15.12 -29.77
C ARG A 310 12.11 -14.70 -31.03
N PHE A 311 12.09 -15.61 -31.99
CA PHE A 311 11.23 -15.52 -33.15
C PHE A 311 9.86 -16.14 -32.87
N ILE A 312 8.83 -15.67 -33.57
CA ILE A 312 7.51 -16.31 -33.57
C ILE A 312 7.66 -17.63 -34.35
N PRO A 313 7.32 -18.80 -33.75
CA PRO A 313 7.31 -20.06 -34.48
C PRO A 313 6.30 -19.98 -35.62
N LYS A 314 6.65 -20.53 -36.78
CA LYS A 314 5.74 -20.64 -37.93
C LYS A 314 4.51 -21.47 -37.62
#